data_AF-A0A7C2R2E5-F1
#
_entry.id   AF-A0A7C2R2E5-F1
#
_cell.length_a   1.000
_cell.length_b   1.000
_cell.length_c   1.000
_cell.angle_alpha   90.00
_cell.angle_beta   90.00
_cell.angle_gamma   90.00
#
_symmetry.space_group_name_H-M   'P 1'
#
loop_
_entity.id
_entity.type
_entity.pdbx_description
1 polymer ?
#
loop_
_entity_poly.entity_id
_entity_poly.type
_entity_poly.pdbx_seq_one_letter_code
_entity_poly.pdbx_strand_id
1 'polypeptide(L)'
;MSLIGALLFLVACGAAAASEQSLPEATSLLGRPLYPPEIPPEVRARLEENFVTAKADYQKNPESADALLWLGRRTAYLGRYRDAIAVFTEGIEKHPDDARFYRHRGHRYLTVREIDRALADLEKAAALAKGRPDEVEPDGAPNPANIPRGTTQTNIWYHLGLAYYLKGDYARARRAWETCLELSQNDDMVVASSYWLYLTLRRQGDDAEALFVLQPIGTEMNILENHAYHTLLLLYKGQKKPEEVFNPQDTDEVARATLGYGVAQWHEHHKQAEKARALLQEIVQGKLWAAFGVLAAEADLARSR
;
A
#
# COMPACT_ATOMS: atom_id res chain seq x y z
N MET A 1 38.94 37.08 -61.07
CA MET A 1 38.57 35.66 -61.10
C MET A 1 38.10 35.28 -59.72
N SER A 2 36.78 35.13 -59.57
CA SER A 2 36.07 34.99 -58.29
C SER A 2 36.36 33.65 -57.61
N LEU A 3 36.65 33.68 -56.30
CA LEU A 3 36.61 32.52 -55.43
C LEU A 3 35.14 32.10 -55.22
N ILE A 4 34.81 30.87 -55.61
CA ILE A 4 33.57 30.20 -55.27
C ILE A 4 33.79 29.50 -53.92
N GLY A 5 33.18 30.01 -52.86
CA GLY A 5 33.10 29.33 -51.57
C GLY A 5 31.95 28.32 -51.59
N ALA A 6 32.27 27.03 -51.46
CA ALA A 6 31.29 25.97 -51.30
C ALA A 6 30.79 25.94 -49.85
N LEU A 7 29.51 26.24 -49.66
CA LEU A 7 28.79 26.12 -48.39
C LEU A 7 28.48 24.63 -48.16
N LEU A 8 29.17 23.98 -47.22
CA LEU A 8 28.76 22.67 -46.71
C LEU A 8 27.59 22.86 -45.72
N PHE A 9 26.40 22.43 -46.12
CA PHE A 9 25.29 22.22 -45.18
C PHE A 9 25.55 20.91 -44.41
N LEU A 10 26.01 21.04 -43.16
CA LEU A 10 25.95 19.96 -42.19
C LEU A 10 24.49 19.81 -41.74
N VAL A 11 23.83 18.78 -42.27
CA VAL A 11 22.55 18.30 -41.73
C VAL A 11 22.86 17.64 -40.39
N ALA A 12 22.63 18.37 -39.30
CA ALA A 12 22.60 17.79 -37.97
C ALA A 12 21.33 16.93 -37.86
N CYS A 13 21.48 15.61 -38.00
CA CYS A 13 20.46 14.67 -37.55
C CYS A 13 20.32 14.82 -36.03
N GLY A 14 19.29 15.56 -35.60
CA GLY A 14 18.82 15.52 -34.23
C GLY A 14 18.26 14.12 -33.95
N ALA A 15 19.08 13.26 -33.34
CA ALA A 15 18.55 12.11 -32.63
C ALA A 15 17.78 12.66 -31.43
N ALA A 16 16.47 12.84 -31.59
CA ALA A 16 15.57 12.99 -30.45
C ALA A 16 15.82 11.77 -29.55
N ALA A 17 16.30 12.02 -28.33
CA ALA A 17 16.41 10.99 -27.32
C ALA A 17 15.02 10.36 -27.16
N ALA A 18 14.87 9.12 -27.65
CA ALA A 18 13.69 8.33 -27.36
C ALA A 18 13.62 8.23 -25.83
N SER A 19 12.57 8.79 -25.22
CA SER A 19 12.33 8.55 -23.82
C SER A 19 12.20 7.04 -23.65
N GLU A 20 13.08 6.43 -22.86
CA GLU A 20 12.90 5.03 -22.43
C GLU A 20 11.55 4.96 -21.72
N GLN A 21 10.52 4.50 -22.42
CA GLN A 21 9.24 4.22 -21.80
C GLN A 21 9.47 3.07 -20.81
N SER A 22 9.29 3.36 -19.53
CA SER A 22 9.43 2.36 -18.47
C SER A 22 8.47 1.19 -18.73
N LEU A 23 8.92 -0.03 -18.42
CA LEU A 23 8.03 -1.19 -18.44
C LEU A 23 6.98 -1.08 -17.32
N PRO A 24 5.76 -1.61 -17.50
CA PRO A 24 4.79 -1.65 -16.43
C PRO A 24 5.24 -2.60 -15.31
N GLU A 25 5.07 -2.17 -14.07
CA GLU A 25 5.31 -2.98 -12.86
C GLU A 25 4.20 -4.01 -12.64
N ALA A 26 2.98 -3.71 -13.10
CA ALA A 26 1.80 -4.53 -12.90
C ALA A 26 0.72 -4.30 -13.95
N THR A 27 -0.31 -5.16 -13.93
CA THR A 27 -1.60 -4.90 -14.57
C THR A 27 -2.65 -4.78 -13.46
N SER A 28 -3.41 -3.68 -13.46
CA SER A 28 -4.53 -3.48 -12.51
C SER A 28 -5.57 -4.60 -12.63
N LEU A 29 -6.41 -4.79 -11.61
CA LEU A 29 -7.51 -5.77 -11.67
C LEU A 29 -8.55 -5.42 -12.75
N LEU A 30 -8.46 -4.23 -13.33
CA LEU A 30 -9.31 -3.73 -14.40
C LEU A 30 -8.67 -3.86 -15.80
N GLY A 31 -7.45 -4.40 -15.90
CA GLY A 31 -6.75 -4.68 -17.16
C GLY A 31 -5.82 -3.57 -17.68
N ARG A 32 -5.63 -2.47 -16.93
CA ARG A 32 -4.73 -1.37 -17.32
C ARG A 32 -3.28 -1.62 -16.87
N PRO A 33 -2.26 -1.29 -17.68
CA PRO A 33 -0.86 -1.33 -17.25
C PRO A 33 -0.62 -0.27 -16.17
N LEU A 34 0.19 -0.63 -15.17
CA LEU A 34 0.58 0.21 -14.05
C LEU A 34 2.09 0.43 -14.10
N TYR A 35 2.51 1.67 -14.35
CA TYR A 35 3.91 2.07 -14.46
C TYR A 35 4.47 2.51 -13.11
N PRO A 36 5.80 2.52 -12.91
CA PRO A 36 6.39 3.06 -11.69
C PRO A 36 5.80 4.44 -11.33
N PRO A 37 5.42 4.67 -10.06
CA PRO A 37 4.81 5.93 -9.65
C PRO A 37 5.74 7.13 -9.91
N GLU A 38 5.14 8.27 -10.22
CA GLU A 38 5.88 9.54 -10.30
C GLU A 38 6.38 9.90 -8.90
N ILE A 39 7.69 10.06 -8.76
CA ILE A 39 8.33 10.50 -7.51
C ILE A 39 8.93 11.88 -7.78
N PRO A 40 8.56 12.91 -6.99
CA PRO A 40 9.13 14.25 -7.12
C PRO A 40 10.67 14.22 -7.07
N PRO A 41 11.39 15.02 -7.88
CA PRO A 41 12.85 14.94 -7.98
C PRO A 41 13.60 15.01 -6.64
N GLU A 42 13.16 15.88 -5.74
CA GLU A 42 13.72 16.06 -4.40
C GLU A 42 13.50 14.83 -3.51
N VAL A 43 12.32 14.21 -3.59
CA VAL A 43 12.02 12.96 -2.88
C VAL A 43 12.81 11.81 -3.48
N ARG A 44 12.91 11.75 -4.82
CA ARG A 44 13.66 10.72 -5.56
C ARG A 44 15.13 10.72 -5.18
N ALA A 45 15.78 11.89 -5.11
CA ALA A 45 17.19 11.99 -4.75
C ALA A 45 17.49 11.33 -3.39
N ARG A 46 16.67 11.65 -2.38
CA ARG A 46 16.77 11.03 -1.04
C ARG A 46 16.53 9.53 -1.06
N LEU A 47 15.56 9.06 -1.84
CA LEU A 47 15.27 7.62 -1.95
C LEU A 47 16.39 6.85 -2.66
N GLU A 48 17.00 7.43 -3.69
CA GLU A 48 18.16 6.84 -4.38
C GLU A 48 19.38 6.79 -3.47
N GLU A 49 19.64 7.83 -2.67
CA GLU A 49 20.72 7.82 -1.66
C GLU A 49 20.52 6.69 -0.63
N ASN A 50 19.30 6.53 -0.12
CA ASN A 50 18.95 5.44 0.79
C ASN A 50 19.12 4.06 0.13
N PHE A 51 18.75 3.93 -1.15
CA PHE A 51 18.93 2.70 -1.91
C PHE A 51 20.42 2.37 -2.12
N VAL A 52 21.24 3.34 -2.51
CA VAL A 52 22.69 3.17 -2.67
C VAL A 52 23.33 2.74 -1.36
N THR A 53 22.94 3.36 -0.24
CA THR A 53 23.42 3.00 1.10
C THR A 53 23.04 1.56 1.46
N ALA A 54 21.76 1.20 1.33
CA ALA A 54 21.29 -0.16 1.62
C ALA A 54 21.98 -1.22 0.74
N LYS A 55 22.23 -0.90 -0.53
CA LYS A 55 22.95 -1.78 -1.46
C LYS A 55 24.40 -1.96 -1.02
N ALA A 56 25.09 -0.88 -0.63
CA ALA A 56 26.46 -0.95 -0.15
C ALA A 56 26.56 -1.76 1.16
N ASP A 57 25.58 -1.62 2.06
CA ASP A 57 25.56 -2.37 3.32
C ASP A 57 25.30 -3.86 3.09
N TYR A 58 24.41 -4.21 2.17
CA TYR A 58 24.24 -5.61 1.74
C TYR A 58 25.52 -6.17 1.11
N GLN A 59 26.22 -5.39 0.27
CA GLN A 59 27.48 -5.83 -0.33
C GLN A 59 28.60 -6.07 0.70
N LYS A 60 28.64 -5.30 1.79
CA LYS A 60 29.60 -5.52 2.89
C LYS A 60 29.29 -6.79 3.68
N ASN A 61 28.01 -7.14 3.82
CA ASN A 61 27.58 -8.34 4.53
C ASN A 61 26.41 -9.05 3.82
N PRO A 62 26.69 -9.86 2.77
CA PRO A 62 25.67 -10.49 1.95
C PRO A 62 24.83 -11.55 2.67
N GLU A 63 25.23 -11.98 3.87
CA GLU A 63 24.50 -12.96 4.67
C GLU A 63 23.63 -12.31 5.76
N SER A 64 23.62 -10.96 5.81
CA SER A 64 22.76 -10.22 6.74
C SER A 64 21.33 -10.16 6.23
N ALA A 65 20.43 -10.83 6.95
CA ALA A 65 18.99 -10.76 6.72
C ALA A 65 18.50 -9.31 6.78
N ASP A 66 18.96 -8.52 7.75
CA ASP A 66 18.54 -7.13 7.91
C ASP A 66 19.01 -6.23 6.77
N ALA A 67 20.25 -6.40 6.31
CA ALA A 67 20.76 -5.61 5.18
C ALA A 67 20.00 -5.93 3.89
N LEU A 68 19.71 -7.21 3.65
CA LEU A 68 18.94 -7.66 2.50
C LEU A 68 17.47 -7.21 2.58
N LEU A 69 16.86 -7.25 3.77
CA LEU A 69 15.52 -6.74 4.01
C LEU A 69 15.42 -5.25 3.71
N TRP A 70 16.40 -4.46 4.18
CA TRP A 70 16.47 -3.03 3.91
C TRP A 70 16.70 -2.72 2.42
N LEU A 71 17.55 -3.48 1.73
CA LEU A 71 17.72 -3.35 0.29
C LEU A 71 16.39 -3.53 -0.44
N GLY A 72 15.63 -4.58 -0.13
CA GLY A 72 14.33 -4.83 -0.74
C GLY A 72 13.32 -3.70 -0.45
N ARG A 73 13.28 -3.21 0.79
CA ARG A 73 12.42 -2.07 1.17
C ARG A 73 12.79 -0.78 0.44
N ARG A 74 14.08 -0.43 0.35
CA ARG A 74 14.54 0.78 -0.35
C ARG A 74 14.30 0.70 -1.85
N THR A 75 14.48 -0.49 -2.44
CA THR A 75 14.12 -0.76 -3.84
C THR A 75 12.63 -0.51 -4.08
N ALA A 76 11.78 -1.00 -3.17
CA ALA A 76 10.34 -0.81 -3.25
C ALA A 76 9.89 0.65 -3.10
N TYR A 77 10.57 1.46 -2.28
CA TYR A 77 10.25 2.88 -2.13
C TYR A 77 10.57 3.70 -3.39
N LEU A 78 11.49 3.24 -4.23
CA LEU A 78 11.75 3.81 -5.55
C LEU A 78 10.68 3.47 -6.60
N GLY A 79 9.62 2.74 -6.23
CA GLY A 79 8.60 2.28 -7.15
C GLY A 79 9.01 1.09 -8.02
N ARG A 80 10.19 0.50 -7.77
CA ARG A 80 10.72 -0.69 -8.47
C ARG A 80 10.22 -1.95 -7.77
N TYR A 81 8.93 -2.25 -7.94
CA TYR A 81 8.26 -3.29 -7.17
C TYR A 81 8.66 -4.70 -7.59
N ARG A 82 8.85 -4.94 -8.90
CA ARG A 82 9.35 -6.21 -9.44
C ARG A 82 10.77 -6.52 -8.96
N ASP A 83 11.65 -5.51 -8.97
CA ASP A 83 13.00 -5.64 -8.43
C ASP A 83 12.97 -5.95 -6.93
N ALA A 84 12.11 -5.28 -6.15
CA ALA A 84 11.95 -5.57 -4.73
C ALA A 84 11.46 -7.01 -4.47
N ILE A 85 10.54 -7.53 -5.29
CA ILE A 85 10.10 -8.93 -5.23
C ILE A 85 11.27 -9.89 -5.46
N ALA A 86 12.17 -9.58 -6.41
CA ALA A 86 13.37 -10.37 -6.65
C ALA A 86 14.31 -10.37 -5.43
N VAL A 87 14.55 -9.19 -4.84
CA VAL A 87 15.38 -9.05 -3.63
C VAL A 87 14.80 -9.84 -2.45
N PHE A 88 13.48 -9.77 -2.21
CA PHE A 88 12.86 -10.57 -1.15
C PHE A 88 12.84 -12.06 -1.46
N THR A 89 12.86 -12.46 -2.73
CA THR A 89 12.99 -13.87 -3.13
C THR A 89 14.37 -14.40 -2.79
N GLU A 90 15.44 -13.65 -3.08
CA GLU A 90 16.80 -13.97 -2.61
C GLU A 90 16.83 -14.08 -1.06
N GLY A 91 16.15 -13.17 -0.36
CA GLY A 91 16.02 -13.22 1.09
C GLY A 91 15.38 -14.50 1.62
N ILE A 92 14.34 -15.00 0.94
CA ILE A 92 13.68 -16.27 1.28
C ILE A 92 14.59 -17.47 0.98
N GLU A 93 15.37 -17.42 -0.09
CA GLU A 93 16.34 -18.48 -0.41
C GLU A 93 17.44 -18.58 0.65
N LYS A 94 17.93 -17.44 1.15
CA LYS A 94 18.97 -17.40 2.19
C LYS A 94 18.44 -17.62 3.61
N HIS A 95 17.24 -17.13 3.90
CA HIS A 95 16.64 -17.13 5.23
C HIS A 95 15.18 -17.64 5.19
N PRO A 96 14.96 -18.94 4.89
CA PRO A 96 13.63 -19.49 4.64
C PRO A 96 12.69 -19.51 5.85
N ASP A 97 13.21 -19.31 7.06
CA ASP A 97 12.44 -19.29 8.31
C ASP A 97 12.25 -17.87 8.89
N ASP A 98 12.68 -16.83 8.17
CA ASP A 98 12.47 -15.44 8.55
C ASP A 98 11.15 -14.91 7.95
N ALA A 99 10.14 -14.75 8.81
CA ALA A 99 8.80 -14.30 8.42
C ALA A 99 8.78 -12.92 7.74
N ARG A 100 9.80 -12.08 7.97
CA ARG A 100 9.84 -10.70 7.47
C ARG A 100 9.94 -10.67 5.95
N PHE A 101 10.72 -11.57 5.33
CA PHE A 101 10.83 -11.62 3.87
C PHE A 101 9.51 -11.97 3.21
N TYR A 102 8.78 -12.96 3.75
CA TYR A 102 7.45 -13.32 3.27
C TYR A 102 6.44 -12.17 3.47
N ARG A 103 6.45 -11.51 4.63
CA ARG A 103 5.60 -10.35 4.88
C ARG A 103 5.82 -9.25 3.84
N HIS A 104 7.08 -8.91 3.58
CA HIS A 104 7.42 -7.82 2.67
C HIS A 104 7.18 -8.19 1.20
N ARG A 105 7.50 -9.42 0.78
CA ARG A 105 7.21 -9.89 -0.58
C ARG A 105 5.70 -10.00 -0.82
N GLY A 106 4.95 -10.51 0.17
CA GLY A 106 3.49 -10.55 0.14
C GLY A 106 2.87 -9.16 -0.04
N HIS A 107 3.36 -8.16 0.70
CA HIS A 107 2.96 -6.76 0.48
C HIS A 107 3.27 -6.30 -0.96
N ARG A 108 4.46 -6.59 -1.51
CA ARG A 108 4.75 -6.22 -2.90
C ARG A 108 3.89 -6.96 -3.91
N TYR A 109 3.54 -8.21 -3.66
CA TYR A 109 2.57 -8.95 -4.48
C TYR A 109 1.18 -8.30 -4.45
N LEU A 110 0.72 -7.79 -3.30
CA LEU A 110 -0.50 -6.97 -3.27
C LEU A 110 -0.37 -5.73 -4.14
N THR A 111 0.75 -5.00 -4.00
CA THR A 111 1.03 -3.81 -4.82
C THR A 111 0.91 -4.15 -6.31
N VAL A 112 1.50 -5.26 -6.78
CA VAL A 112 1.44 -5.66 -8.20
C VAL A 112 0.21 -6.51 -8.59
N ARG A 113 -0.84 -6.53 -7.76
CA ARG A 113 -2.12 -7.24 -7.97
C ARG A 113 -2.01 -8.77 -8.07
N GLU A 114 -0.91 -9.36 -7.63
CA GLU A 114 -0.73 -10.81 -7.54
C GLU A 114 -1.30 -11.34 -6.21
N ILE A 115 -2.61 -11.16 -6.01
CA ILE A 115 -3.29 -11.40 -4.71
C ILE A 115 -3.09 -12.83 -4.20
N ASP A 116 -3.15 -13.85 -5.07
CA ASP A 116 -2.98 -15.24 -4.65
C ASP A 116 -1.55 -15.56 -4.17
N ARG A 117 -0.54 -14.94 -4.79
CA ARG A 117 0.85 -15.05 -4.32
C ARG A 117 1.07 -14.28 -3.02
N ALA A 118 0.43 -13.12 -2.89
CA ALA A 118 0.45 -12.37 -1.64
C ALA A 118 -0.14 -13.18 -0.49
N LEU A 119 -1.28 -13.83 -0.69
CA LEU A 119 -1.90 -14.71 0.31
C LEU A 119 -0.96 -15.84 0.73
N ALA A 120 -0.37 -16.55 -0.23
CA ALA A 120 0.55 -17.65 0.07
C ALA A 120 1.73 -17.20 0.95
N ASP A 121 2.35 -16.05 0.61
CA ASP A 121 3.45 -15.49 1.40
C ASP A 121 2.99 -15.02 2.78
N LEU A 122 1.87 -14.30 2.88
CA LEU A 122 1.39 -13.74 4.13
C LEU A 122 0.89 -14.84 5.11
N GLU A 123 0.28 -15.91 4.60
CA GLU A 123 -0.06 -17.10 5.38
C GLU A 123 1.20 -17.80 5.90
N LYS A 124 2.25 -17.93 5.07
CA LYS A 124 3.54 -18.47 5.48
C LYS A 124 4.20 -17.59 6.55
N ALA A 125 4.15 -16.27 6.39
CA ALA A 125 4.66 -15.31 7.37
C ALA A 125 3.94 -15.46 8.72
N ALA A 126 2.61 -15.54 8.72
CA ALA A 126 1.80 -15.75 9.93
C ALA A 126 2.13 -17.08 10.61
N ALA A 127 2.32 -18.15 9.83
CA ALA A 127 2.70 -19.45 10.36
C ALA A 127 4.10 -19.44 11.00
N LEU A 128 5.08 -18.77 10.40
CA LEU A 128 6.44 -18.64 10.92
C LEU A 128 6.52 -17.76 12.17
N ALA A 129 5.70 -16.71 12.24
CA ALA A 129 5.65 -15.79 13.37
C ALA A 129 4.94 -16.39 14.61
N LYS A 130 4.06 -17.37 14.40
CA LYS A 130 3.28 -17.99 15.48
C LYS A 130 4.19 -18.56 16.58
N GLY A 131 3.96 -18.13 17.82
CA GLY A 131 4.71 -18.58 18.99
C GLY A 131 6.10 -17.97 19.13
N ARG A 132 6.48 -17.03 18.24
CA ARG A 132 7.68 -16.22 18.39
C ARG A 132 7.35 -14.90 19.09
N PRO A 133 8.31 -14.29 19.80
CA PRO A 133 8.16 -12.93 20.32
C PRO A 133 7.81 -11.97 19.18
N ASP A 134 6.93 -11.02 19.47
CA ASP A 134 6.65 -9.94 18.53
C ASP A 134 7.75 -8.88 18.63
N GLU A 135 8.10 -8.30 17.49
CA GLU A 135 9.20 -7.35 17.35
C GLU A 135 8.71 -6.11 16.64
N VAL A 136 9.09 -4.94 17.16
CA VAL A 136 8.81 -3.66 16.51
C VAL A 136 9.44 -3.66 15.11
N GLU A 137 8.64 -3.37 14.08
CA GLU A 137 9.14 -3.24 12.73
C GLU A 137 9.59 -1.78 12.52
N PRO A 138 10.87 -1.49 12.24
CA PRO A 138 11.32 -0.12 12.06
C PRO A 138 10.66 0.55 10.86
N ASP A 139 10.28 1.82 10.99
CA ASP A 139 9.63 2.55 9.90
C ASP A 139 10.55 2.73 8.69
N GLY A 140 9.94 2.69 7.50
CA GLY A 140 10.66 2.98 6.26
C GLY A 140 11.07 4.45 6.15
N ALA A 141 10.15 5.31 6.56
CA ALA A 141 10.33 6.74 6.72
C ALA A 141 9.77 7.10 8.11
N PRO A 142 10.54 7.81 8.95
CA PRO A 142 10.12 8.08 10.33
C PRO A 142 8.90 9.01 10.37
N ASN A 143 7.95 8.73 11.25
CA ASN A 143 6.86 9.65 11.58
C ASN A 143 7.34 10.84 12.45
N PRO A 144 6.51 11.87 12.69
CA PRO A 144 6.93 13.08 13.42
C PRO A 144 7.47 12.83 14.83
N ALA A 145 7.06 11.73 15.47
CA ALA A 145 7.55 11.34 16.79
C ALA A 145 8.75 10.38 16.74
N ASN A 146 9.09 9.86 15.55
CA ASN A 146 10.11 8.82 15.34
C ASN A 146 9.87 7.56 16.20
N ILE A 147 8.60 7.18 16.36
CA ILE A 147 8.17 5.99 17.12
C ILE A 147 7.44 5.05 16.18
N PRO A 148 8.02 3.89 15.82
CA PRO A 148 7.33 2.93 14.98
C PRO A 148 6.03 2.45 15.62
N ARG A 149 4.98 2.35 14.80
CA ARG A 149 3.63 1.99 15.27
C ARG A 149 3.28 0.54 15.01
N GLY A 150 3.92 -0.08 14.02
CA GLY A 150 3.74 -1.48 13.67
C GLY A 150 4.76 -2.41 14.30
N THR A 151 4.36 -3.65 14.49
CA THR A 151 5.25 -4.77 14.77
C THR A 151 5.27 -5.71 13.57
N THR A 152 6.19 -6.67 13.57
CA THR A 152 6.23 -7.72 12.55
C THR A 152 4.90 -8.46 12.50
N GLN A 153 4.33 -8.84 13.66
CA GLN A 153 3.07 -9.60 13.68
C GLN A 153 1.87 -8.74 13.29
N THR A 154 1.73 -7.50 13.80
CA THR A 154 0.59 -6.65 13.38
C THR A 154 0.64 -6.38 11.89
N ASN A 155 1.83 -6.15 11.34
CA ASN A 155 2.01 -5.94 9.91
C ASN A 155 1.71 -7.19 9.07
N ILE A 156 2.04 -8.40 9.54
CA ILE A 156 1.66 -9.65 8.87
C ILE A 156 0.14 -9.75 8.79
N TRP A 157 -0.54 -9.65 9.94
CA TRP A 157 -1.99 -9.81 10.02
C TRP A 157 -2.74 -8.71 9.28
N TYR A 158 -2.24 -7.47 9.32
CA TYR A 158 -2.81 -6.37 8.56
C TYR A 158 -2.80 -6.65 7.06
N HIS A 159 -1.66 -7.04 6.50
CA HIS A 159 -1.56 -7.30 5.06
C HIS A 159 -2.32 -8.57 4.68
N LEU A 160 -2.37 -9.59 5.55
CA LEU A 160 -3.13 -10.81 5.33
C LEU A 160 -4.64 -10.53 5.30
N GLY A 161 -5.15 -9.72 6.23
CA GLY A 161 -6.54 -9.26 6.23
C GLY A 161 -6.87 -8.48 4.95
N LEU A 162 -5.97 -7.61 4.50
CA LEU A 162 -6.16 -6.85 3.26
C LEU A 162 -6.21 -7.79 2.06
N ALA A 163 -5.29 -8.75 1.98
CA ALA A 163 -5.25 -9.73 0.92
C ALA A 163 -6.56 -10.53 0.80
N TYR A 164 -7.10 -11.00 1.93
CA TYR A 164 -8.39 -11.70 1.96
C TYR A 164 -9.56 -10.78 1.58
N TYR A 165 -9.58 -9.55 2.08
CA TYR A 165 -10.60 -8.56 1.72
C TYR A 165 -10.60 -8.28 0.22
N LEU A 166 -9.42 -8.09 -0.38
CA LEU A 166 -9.27 -7.88 -1.83
C LEU A 166 -9.70 -9.12 -2.63
N LYS A 167 -9.46 -10.34 -2.13
CA LYS A 167 -9.94 -11.59 -2.74
C LYS A 167 -11.47 -11.75 -2.62
N GLY A 168 -12.11 -11.05 -1.69
CA GLY A 168 -13.53 -11.20 -1.36
C GLY A 168 -13.81 -12.32 -0.35
N ASP A 169 -12.77 -12.85 0.31
CA ASP A 169 -12.92 -13.83 1.38
C ASP A 169 -13.08 -13.11 2.72
N TYR A 170 -14.28 -12.57 2.94
CA TYR A 170 -14.55 -11.75 4.12
C TYR A 170 -14.50 -12.54 5.44
N ALA A 171 -14.74 -13.85 5.40
CA ALA A 171 -14.66 -14.69 6.58
C ALA A 171 -13.22 -14.82 7.09
N ARG A 172 -12.26 -15.04 6.19
CA ARG A 172 -10.83 -15.06 6.57
C ARG A 172 -10.27 -13.66 6.81
N ALA A 173 -10.74 -12.65 6.07
CA ALA A 173 -10.38 -11.26 6.33
C ALA A 173 -10.76 -10.84 7.76
N ARG A 174 -11.99 -11.14 8.20
CA ARG A 174 -12.48 -10.83 9.55
C ARG A 174 -11.54 -11.38 10.62
N ARG A 175 -11.19 -12.67 10.54
CA ARG A 175 -10.28 -13.31 11.49
C ARG A 175 -8.92 -12.63 11.53
N ALA A 176 -8.35 -12.30 10.36
CA ALA A 176 -7.06 -11.63 10.29
C ALA A 176 -7.12 -10.21 10.90
N TRP A 177 -8.22 -9.48 10.72
CA TRP A 177 -8.41 -8.16 11.33
C TRP A 177 -8.63 -8.23 12.84
N GLU A 178 -9.40 -9.20 13.32
CA GLU A 178 -9.58 -9.47 14.76
C GLU A 178 -8.22 -9.76 15.41
N THR A 179 -7.40 -10.65 14.81
CA THR A 179 -6.05 -10.92 15.31
C THR A 179 -5.13 -9.70 15.23
N CYS A 180 -5.20 -8.90 14.16
CA CYS A 180 -4.44 -7.65 14.06
C CYS A 180 -4.83 -6.64 15.16
N LEU A 181 -6.12 -6.54 15.46
CA LEU A 181 -6.64 -5.68 16.52
C LEU A 181 -6.23 -6.17 17.91
N GLU A 182 -6.27 -7.48 18.17
CA GLU A 182 -5.78 -8.09 19.43
C GLU A 182 -4.29 -7.81 19.69
N LEU A 183 -3.48 -7.77 18.63
CA LEU A 183 -2.05 -7.47 18.70
C LEU A 183 -1.74 -5.96 18.72
N SER A 184 -2.75 -5.10 18.51
CA SER A 184 -2.54 -3.66 18.41
C SER A 184 -2.25 -3.04 19.78
N GLN A 185 -1.09 -2.39 19.90
CA GLN A 185 -0.62 -1.79 21.17
C GLN A 185 -0.75 -0.27 21.21
N ASN A 186 -1.32 0.34 20.16
CA ASN A 186 -1.45 1.79 20.05
C ASN A 186 -2.63 2.18 19.16
N ASP A 187 -3.05 3.44 19.30
CA ASP A 187 -4.24 3.97 18.63
C ASP A 187 -4.15 3.92 17.10
N ASP A 188 -2.96 4.10 16.50
CA ASP A 188 -2.78 4.01 15.05
C ASP A 188 -3.14 2.62 14.52
N MET A 189 -2.69 1.55 15.20
CA MET A 189 -3.01 0.19 14.79
C MET A 189 -4.45 -0.20 15.13
N VAL A 190 -5.01 0.33 16.23
CA VAL A 190 -6.42 0.16 16.58
C VAL A 190 -7.31 0.75 15.49
N VAL A 191 -7.10 2.01 15.07
CA VAL A 191 -7.96 2.62 14.04
C VAL A 191 -7.78 1.96 12.67
N ALA A 192 -6.56 1.59 12.29
CA ALA A 192 -6.32 0.94 11.00
C ALA A 192 -6.99 -0.44 10.92
N SER A 193 -6.85 -1.26 11.97
CA SER A 193 -7.48 -2.59 12.03
C SER A 193 -9.01 -2.49 12.14
N SER A 194 -9.51 -1.56 12.95
CA SER A 194 -10.95 -1.35 13.16
C SER A 194 -11.65 -0.88 11.88
N TYR A 195 -10.99 -0.03 11.08
CA TYR A 195 -11.53 0.42 9.80
C TYR A 195 -11.79 -0.76 8.83
N TRP A 196 -10.79 -1.61 8.63
CA TRP A 196 -10.95 -2.74 7.72
C TRP A 196 -11.86 -3.83 8.28
N LEU A 197 -11.83 -4.06 9.61
CA LEU A 197 -12.77 -4.96 10.27
C LEU A 197 -14.22 -4.48 10.10
N TYR A 198 -14.47 -3.18 10.32
CA TYR A 198 -15.78 -2.56 10.10
C TYR A 198 -16.28 -2.85 8.69
N LEU A 199 -15.50 -2.50 7.66
CA LEU A 199 -15.89 -2.74 6.27
C LEU A 199 -16.14 -4.22 5.98
N THR A 200 -15.30 -5.10 6.51
CA THR A 200 -15.45 -6.55 6.37
C THR A 200 -16.77 -7.04 6.95
N LEU A 201 -17.12 -6.60 8.17
CA LEU A 201 -18.38 -6.98 8.82
C LEU A 201 -19.60 -6.46 8.06
N ARG A 202 -19.55 -5.21 7.56
CA ARG A 202 -20.61 -4.68 6.70
C ARG A 202 -20.77 -5.50 5.41
N ARG A 203 -19.68 -5.99 4.82
CA ARG A 203 -19.72 -6.89 3.64
C ARG A 203 -20.34 -8.25 3.95
N GLN A 204 -20.21 -8.72 5.19
CA GLN A 204 -20.85 -9.95 5.65
C GLN A 204 -22.32 -9.76 6.04
N GLY A 205 -22.81 -8.52 6.13
CA GLY A 205 -24.15 -8.19 6.62
C GLY A 205 -24.26 -8.15 8.16
N ASP A 206 -23.13 -8.22 8.87
CA ASP A 206 -23.06 -8.21 10.32
C ASP A 206 -23.07 -6.77 10.87
N ASP A 207 -24.15 -6.03 10.59
CA ASP A 207 -24.26 -4.60 10.90
C ASP A 207 -24.11 -4.29 12.41
N ALA A 208 -24.64 -5.17 13.28
CA ALA A 208 -24.55 -4.99 14.73
C ALA A 208 -23.10 -5.07 15.23
N GLU A 209 -22.33 -6.05 14.73
CA GLU A 209 -20.92 -6.22 15.09
C GLU A 209 -20.08 -5.08 14.50
N ALA A 210 -20.38 -4.65 13.27
CA ALA A 210 -19.70 -3.50 12.67
C ALA A 210 -19.87 -2.24 13.54
N LEU A 211 -21.07 -1.98 14.07
CA LEU A 211 -21.29 -0.87 15.00
C LEU A 211 -20.58 -1.05 16.35
N PHE A 212 -20.41 -2.29 16.82
CA PHE A 212 -19.67 -2.59 18.04
C PHE A 212 -18.19 -2.21 17.91
N VAL A 213 -17.57 -2.49 16.74
CA VAL A 213 -16.18 -2.10 16.44
C VAL A 213 -15.95 -0.58 16.55
N LEU A 214 -16.98 0.25 16.39
CA LEU A 214 -16.89 1.71 16.50
C LEU A 214 -16.94 2.24 17.94
N GLN A 215 -17.30 1.42 18.94
CA GLN A 215 -17.44 1.84 20.34
C GLN A 215 -16.15 2.45 20.91
N PRO A 216 -14.96 1.80 20.81
CA PRO A 216 -13.73 2.35 21.39
C PRO A 216 -13.18 3.57 20.63
N ILE A 217 -13.72 3.90 19.45
CA ILE A 217 -13.20 4.99 18.63
C ILE A 217 -13.72 6.34 19.16
N GLY A 218 -12.82 7.15 19.73
CA GLY A 218 -13.10 8.50 20.23
C GLY A 218 -12.47 9.60 19.37
N THR A 219 -12.81 10.87 19.63
CA THR A 219 -12.14 12.01 18.94
C THR A 219 -10.73 12.25 19.47
N GLU A 220 -10.49 11.98 20.74
CA GLU A 220 -9.23 12.19 21.45
C GLU A 220 -8.36 10.92 21.46
N MET A 221 -7.93 10.47 20.27
CA MET A 221 -6.98 9.35 20.12
C MET A 221 -5.59 9.87 19.72
N ASN A 222 -4.54 9.21 20.19
CA ASN A 222 -3.15 9.53 19.87
C ASN A 222 -2.72 8.93 18.53
N ILE A 223 -3.21 9.53 17.45
CA ILE A 223 -2.93 9.12 16.07
C ILE A 223 -1.74 9.91 15.52
N LEU A 224 -0.76 9.20 14.92
CA LEU A 224 0.44 9.80 14.34
C LEU A 224 0.51 9.61 12.81
N GLU A 225 -0.06 8.53 12.29
CA GLU A 225 0.08 8.12 10.89
C GLU A 225 -1.29 7.82 10.25
N ASN A 226 -2.21 7.19 10.99
CA ASN A 226 -3.45 6.63 10.45
C ASN A 226 -4.67 7.57 10.57
N HIS A 227 -4.46 8.88 10.38
CA HIS A 227 -5.51 9.91 10.51
C HIS A 227 -6.70 9.71 9.56
N ALA A 228 -6.46 9.20 8.35
CA ALA A 228 -7.52 8.94 7.38
C ALA A 228 -8.50 7.87 7.88
N TYR A 229 -7.98 6.77 8.44
CA TYR A 229 -8.83 5.70 9.00
C TYR A 229 -9.61 6.17 10.23
N HIS A 230 -8.98 6.93 11.11
CA HIS A 230 -9.66 7.54 12.26
C HIS A 230 -10.82 8.43 11.81
N THR A 231 -10.59 9.30 10.82
CA THR A 231 -11.60 10.19 10.25
C THR A 231 -12.77 9.40 9.63
N LEU A 232 -12.48 8.32 8.91
CA LEU A 232 -13.51 7.44 8.33
C LEU A 232 -14.34 6.70 9.38
N LEU A 233 -13.72 6.24 10.46
CA LEU A 233 -14.44 5.62 11.57
C LEU A 233 -15.38 6.62 12.28
N LEU A 234 -14.97 7.89 12.43
CA LEU A 234 -15.84 8.96 12.95
C LEU A 234 -17.01 9.27 12.00
N LEU A 235 -16.80 9.19 10.68
CA LEU A 235 -17.88 9.24 9.69
C LEU A 235 -18.87 8.08 9.87
N TYR A 236 -18.37 6.85 9.99
CA TYR A 236 -19.22 5.67 10.20
C TYR A 236 -19.98 5.69 11.53
N LYS A 237 -19.45 6.42 12.52
CA LYS A 237 -20.10 6.69 13.81
C LYS A 237 -21.13 7.82 13.75
N GLY A 238 -21.25 8.50 12.60
CA GLY A 238 -22.16 9.63 12.42
C GLY A 238 -21.67 10.95 13.05
N GLN A 239 -20.39 11.03 13.43
CA GLN A 239 -19.79 12.22 14.03
C GLN A 239 -19.14 13.15 13.00
N LYS A 240 -19.02 12.70 11.75
CA LYS A 240 -18.60 13.49 10.60
C LYS A 240 -19.53 13.21 9.41
N LYS A 241 -19.62 14.16 8.49
CA LYS A 241 -20.33 14.02 7.22
C LYS A 241 -19.37 13.72 6.08
N PRO A 242 -19.81 13.05 5.00
CA PRO A 242 -18.95 12.72 3.86
C PRO A 242 -18.19 13.93 3.27
N GLU A 243 -18.85 15.08 3.18
CA GLU A 243 -18.28 16.34 2.68
C GLU A 243 -17.20 16.96 3.58
N GLU A 244 -17.17 16.58 4.86
CA GLU A 244 -16.11 16.98 5.80
C GLU A 244 -14.90 16.03 5.74
N VAL A 245 -15.08 14.84 5.17
CA VAL A 245 -14.09 13.75 5.17
C VAL A 245 -13.36 13.65 3.85
N PHE A 246 -14.02 13.89 2.72
CA PHE A 246 -13.42 13.73 1.40
C PHE A 246 -13.54 14.99 0.57
N ASN A 247 -12.39 15.49 0.13
CA ASN A 247 -12.27 16.53 -0.88
C ASN A 247 -11.65 15.92 -2.15
N PRO A 248 -12.36 15.88 -3.30
CA PRO A 248 -11.81 15.34 -4.54
C PRO A 248 -10.62 16.16 -5.08
N GLN A 249 -10.46 17.41 -4.64
CA GLN A 249 -9.36 18.29 -5.02
C GLN A 249 -8.16 18.22 -4.07
N ASP A 250 -8.15 17.30 -3.11
CA ASP A 250 -7.01 17.11 -2.22
C ASP A 250 -5.76 16.65 -3.01
N THR A 251 -4.65 17.34 -2.78
CA THR A 251 -3.37 17.06 -3.43
C THR A 251 -2.62 15.88 -2.80
N ASP A 252 -2.98 15.46 -1.58
CA ASP A 252 -2.47 14.22 -1.00
C ASP A 252 -3.19 13.02 -1.64
N GLU A 253 -2.56 12.40 -2.63
CA GLU A 253 -3.15 11.27 -3.35
C GLU A 253 -3.35 10.02 -2.48
N VAL A 254 -2.54 9.79 -1.45
CA VAL A 254 -2.70 8.64 -0.54
C VAL A 254 -3.96 8.85 0.31
N ALA A 255 -4.08 10.02 0.92
CA ALA A 255 -5.23 10.38 1.72
C ALA A 255 -6.48 10.37 0.85
N ARG A 256 -6.44 10.99 -0.33
CA ARG A 256 -7.57 11.02 -1.28
C ARG A 256 -8.03 9.62 -1.68
N ALA A 257 -7.11 8.70 -2.00
CA ALA A 257 -7.49 7.32 -2.33
C ALA A 257 -8.14 6.59 -1.15
N THR A 258 -7.61 6.79 0.07
CA THR A 258 -8.10 6.11 1.29
C THR A 258 -9.46 6.66 1.72
N LEU A 259 -9.56 7.98 1.86
CA LEU A 259 -10.78 8.70 2.24
C LEU A 259 -11.88 8.52 1.20
N GLY A 260 -11.53 8.62 -0.09
CA GLY A 260 -12.47 8.40 -1.19
C GLY A 260 -13.03 6.98 -1.16
N TYR A 261 -12.19 5.97 -0.95
CA TYR A 261 -12.68 4.59 -0.87
C TYR A 261 -13.65 4.44 0.30
N GLY A 262 -13.29 4.94 1.48
CA GLY A 262 -14.16 4.86 2.66
C GLY A 262 -15.49 5.64 2.49
N VAL A 263 -15.49 6.79 1.83
CA VAL A 263 -16.72 7.53 1.51
C VAL A 263 -17.56 6.81 0.45
N ALA A 264 -16.94 6.14 -0.52
CA ALA A 264 -17.67 5.28 -1.46
C ALA A 264 -18.39 4.14 -0.71
N GLN A 265 -17.72 3.51 0.24
CA GLN A 265 -18.34 2.50 1.12
C GLN A 265 -19.49 3.08 1.94
N TRP A 266 -19.34 4.31 2.46
CA TRP A 266 -20.44 5.01 3.13
C TRP A 266 -21.66 5.16 2.22
N HIS A 267 -21.47 5.59 0.97
CA HIS A 267 -22.55 5.73 0.00
C HIS A 267 -23.25 4.40 -0.32
N GLU A 268 -22.50 3.30 -0.48
CA GLU A 268 -23.07 1.95 -0.63
C GLU A 268 -23.98 1.59 0.53
N HIS A 269 -23.53 1.81 1.78
CA HIS A 269 -24.32 1.53 2.98
C HIS A 269 -25.61 2.35 3.05
N HIS A 270 -25.60 3.56 2.47
CA HIS A 270 -26.76 4.45 2.40
C HIS A 270 -27.58 4.29 1.11
N LYS A 271 -27.41 3.17 0.39
CA LYS A 271 -28.16 2.83 -0.83
C LYS A 271 -27.96 3.85 -1.96
N GLN A 272 -26.78 4.47 -2.03
CA GLN A 272 -26.38 5.44 -3.07
C GLN A 272 -25.34 4.83 -4.02
N ALA A 273 -25.67 3.67 -4.61
CA ALA A 273 -24.75 2.86 -5.42
C ALA A 273 -24.12 3.62 -6.59
N GLU A 274 -24.88 4.47 -7.27
CA GLU A 274 -24.33 5.29 -8.38
C GLU A 274 -23.25 6.26 -7.92
N LYS A 275 -23.42 6.89 -6.76
CA LYS A 275 -22.40 7.80 -6.20
C LYS A 275 -21.16 7.05 -5.75
N ALA A 276 -21.36 5.92 -5.08
CA ALA A 276 -20.26 5.06 -4.69
C ALA A 276 -19.45 4.60 -5.90
N ARG A 277 -20.11 4.06 -6.93
CA ARG A 277 -19.47 3.61 -8.16
C ARG A 277 -18.72 4.73 -8.88
N ALA A 278 -19.31 5.92 -8.99
CA ALA A 278 -18.64 7.08 -9.58
C ALA A 278 -17.34 7.43 -8.83
N LEU A 279 -17.38 7.43 -7.49
CA LEU A 279 -16.21 7.71 -6.67
C LEU A 279 -15.12 6.63 -6.79
N LEU A 280 -15.50 5.35 -6.82
CA LEU A 280 -14.55 4.26 -7.09
C LEU A 280 -13.88 4.43 -8.47
N GLN A 281 -14.64 4.79 -9.50
CA GLN A 281 -14.13 5.04 -10.85
C GLN A 281 -13.15 6.22 -10.89
N GLU A 282 -13.40 7.27 -10.12
CA GLU A 282 -12.50 8.42 -9.99
C GLU A 282 -11.18 8.03 -9.31
N ILE A 283 -11.25 7.29 -8.20
CA ILE A 283 -10.05 6.88 -7.42
C ILE A 283 -9.13 6.02 -8.27
N VAL A 284 -9.66 5.05 -9.01
CA VAL A 284 -8.83 4.19 -9.86
C VAL A 284 -8.19 4.93 -11.03
N GLN A 285 -8.64 6.13 -11.38
CA GLN A 285 -8.00 6.98 -12.39
C GLN A 285 -6.85 7.82 -11.84
N GLY A 286 -6.64 7.85 -10.51
CA GLY A 286 -5.52 8.54 -9.88
C GLY A 286 -4.14 7.98 -10.25
N LYS A 287 -3.09 8.79 -10.05
CA LYS A 287 -1.71 8.41 -10.39
C LYS A 287 -1.09 7.46 -9.38
N LEU A 288 -1.39 7.62 -8.08
CA LEU A 288 -0.86 6.79 -7.01
C LEU A 288 -1.60 5.45 -6.85
N TRP A 289 -1.46 4.59 -7.85
CA TRP A 289 -2.14 3.29 -7.90
C TRP A 289 -1.68 2.28 -6.83
N ALA A 290 -0.57 2.52 -6.14
CA ALA A 290 -0.07 1.63 -5.09
C ALA A 290 -0.84 1.75 -3.75
N ALA A 291 -1.65 2.79 -3.56
CA ALA A 291 -2.41 3.01 -2.33
C ALA A 291 -3.52 1.96 -2.13
N PHE A 292 -3.69 1.45 -0.90
CA PHE A 292 -4.66 0.38 -0.60
C PHE A 292 -6.11 0.72 -0.96
N GLY A 293 -6.51 1.99 -0.84
CA GLY A 293 -7.81 2.46 -1.32
C GLY A 293 -8.03 2.25 -2.82
N VAL A 294 -6.98 2.40 -3.64
CA VAL A 294 -7.04 2.11 -5.09
C VAL A 294 -7.17 0.60 -5.34
N LEU A 295 -6.38 -0.22 -4.64
CA LEU A 295 -6.47 -1.69 -4.78
C LEU A 295 -7.88 -2.19 -4.44
N ALA A 296 -8.46 -1.67 -3.35
CA ALA A 296 -9.80 -2.04 -2.90
C ALA A 296 -10.89 -1.56 -3.88
N ALA A 297 -10.77 -0.33 -4.40
CA ALA A 297 -11.66 0.19 -5.42
C ALA A 297 -11.60 -0.63 -6.72
N GLU A 298 -10.39 -1.01 -7.17
CA GLU A 298 -10.21 -1.91 -8.31
C GLU A 298 -10.89 -3.26 -8.09
N ALA A 299 -10.71 -3.87 -6.90
CA ALA A 299 -11.29 -5.16 -6.58
C ALA A 299 -12.83 -5.11 -6.57
N ASP A 300 -13.42 -4.04 -6.02
CA ASP A 300 -14.87 -3.85 -6.01
C ASP A 300 -15.45 -3.62 -7.39
N LEU A 301 -14.79 -2.78 -8.21
CA LEU A 301 -15.19 -2.56 -9.59
C LEU A 301 -15.06 -3.83 -10.44
N ALA A 302 -14.02 -4.64 -10.21
CA ALA A 302 -13.80 -5.89 -10.94
C ALA A 302 -14.85 -6.95 -10.60
N ARG A 303 -15.28 -7.05 -9.32
CA ARG A 303 -16.36 -7.95 -8.89
C ARG A 303 -17.74 -7.55 -9.41
N SER A 304 -17.91 -6.28 -9.76
CA SER A 304 -19.18 -5.71 -10.20
C SER A 304 -19.32 -5.64 -11.74
N ARG A 305 -18.46 -6.34 -12.47
CA ARG A 305 -18.50 -6.52 -13.93
C ARG A 305 -19.17 -7.84 -14.25
#